data_AF-A0A2M8ELH8-F1
#
_entry.id   AF-A0A2M8ELH8-F1
#
_cell.length_a   1.000
_cell.length_b   1.000
_cell.length_c   1.000
_cell.angle_alpha   90.00
_cell.angle_beta   90.00
_cell.angle_gamma   90.00
#
_symmetry.space_group_name_H-M   'P 1'
#
loop_
_entity.id
_entity.type
_entity.pdbx_description
1 polymer ?
#
loop_
_entity_poly.entity_id
_entity_poly.type
_entity_poly.pdbx_seq_one_letter_code
_entity_poly.pdbx_strand_id
1 'polypeptide(L)'
;MIRFWAGNYFSVSLITLPVLTWVLYLIRKVENGLNEDIGLTKSEKIQIIITCVLNPLITGAFYFYCWKNQFPKKSSQANIYSWTIAIAELSLAIVLNQLGIVNIL
;
A
#
# COMPACT_ATOMS: atom_id res chain seq x y z
N MET A 1 1.95 -2.78 38.94
CA MET A 1 2.58 -2.28 37.69
C MET A 1 2.81 -3.37 36.62
N ILE A 2 3.08 -4.64 36.99
CA ILE A 2 3.35 -5.75 36.05
C ILE A 2 2.12 -6.20 35.24
N ARG A 3 0.90 -6.09 35.80
CA ARG A 3 -0.35 -6.52 35.13
C ARG A 3 -0.74 -5.70 33.89
N PHE A 4 -0.30 -4.43 33.81
CA PHE A 4 -0.65 -3.54 32.69
C PHE A 4 0.15 -3.88 31.43
N TRP A 5 1.40 -4.35 31.59
CA TRP A 5 2.25 -4.78 30.48
C TRP A 5 1.77 -6.11 29.89
N ALA A 6 1.39 -7.09 30.73
CA ALA A 6 0.93 -8.40 30.28
C ALA A 6 -0.35 -8.34 29.41
N GLY A 7 -1.28 -7.42 29.72
CA GLY A 7 -2.48 -7.21 28.91
C GLY A 7 -2.18 -6.73 27.49
N ASN A 8 -1.24 -5.78 27.34
CA ASN A 8 -0.84 -5.27 26.03
C ASN A 8 -0.14 -6.34 25.17
N TYR A 9 0.71 -7.19 25.75
CA TYR A 9 1.34 -8.29 24.99
C TYR A 9 0.33 -9.36 24.56
N PHE A 10 -0.69 -9.62 25.38
CA PHE A 10 -1.77 -10.56 25.05
C PHE A 10 -2.67 -10.03 23.92
N SER A 11 -3.01 -8.75 23.93
CA SER A 11 -3.78 -8.12 22.85
C SER A 11 -3.00 -8.00 21.54
N VAL A 12 -1.70 -7.70 21.59
CA VAL A 12 -0.85 -7.63 20.40
C VAL A 12 -0.70 -9.02 19.77
N SER A 13 -0.51 -10.07 20.57
CA SER A 13 -0.39 -11.45 20.05
C SER A 13 -1.69 -11.99 19.43
N LEU A 14 -2.85 -11.58 19.93
CA LEU A 14 -4.17 -11.93 19.38
C LEU A 14 -4.44 -11.30 18.00
N ILE A 15 -3.83 -10.17 17.68
CA ILE A 15 -3.97 -9.48 16.39
C ILE A 15 -2.87 -9.92 15.42
N THR A 16 -1.64 -10.10 15.90
CA THR A 16 -0.51 -10.46 15.03
C THR A 16 -0.64 -11.86 14.45
N LEU A 17 -1.19 -12.83 15.19
CA LEU A 17 -1.34 -14.20 14.69
C LEU A 17 -2.34 -14.32 13.53
N PRO A 18 -3.56 -13.75 13.58
CA PRO A 18 -4.48 -13.70 12.44
C PRO A 18 -3.93 -12.93 11.24
N VAL A 19 -3.26 -11.79 11.47
CA VAL A 19 -2.64 -11.01 10.39
C VAL A 19 -1.50 -11.80 9.73
N LEU A 20 -0.66 -12.46 10.52
CA LEU A 20 0.43 -13.28 10.00
C LEU A 20 -0.11 -14.50 9.23
N THR A 21 -1.15 -15.16 9.72
CA THR A 21 -1.78 -16.27 8.98
C THR A 21 -2.45 -15.80 7.70
N TRP A 22 -3.09 -14.63 7.70
CA TRP A 22 -3.63 -14.01 6.49
C TRP A 22 -2.52 -13.68 5.48
N VAL A 23 -1.40 -13.13 5.93
CA VAL A 23 -0.22 -12.82 5.09
C VAL A 23 0.37 -14.10 4.51
N LEU A 24 0.56 -15.15 5.31
CA LEU A 24 1.09 -16.43 4.84
C LEU A 24 0.13 -17.13 3.86
N TYR A 25 -1.17 -17.04 4.09
CA TYR A 25 -2.19 -17.53 3.15
C TYR A 25 -2.13 -16.78 1.81
N LEU A 26 -1.99 -15.44 1.84
CA LEU A 26 -1.81 -14.64 0.63
C LEU A 26 -0.53 -15.04 -0.11
N ILE A 27 0.61 -15.19 0.58
CA ILE A 27 1.88 -15.62 -0.01
C ILE A 27 1.76 -16.99 -0.69
N ARG A 28 1.04 -17.93 -0.08
CA ARG A 28 0.87 -19.29 -0.63
C ARG A 28 -0.14 -19.34 -1.78
N LYS A 29 -1.13 -18.46 -1.78
CA LYS A 29 -2.07 -18.27 -2.90
C LYS A 29 -1.38 -17.61 -4.11
N VAL A 30 -0.47 -16.69 -3.81
CA VAL A 30 0.48 -16.03 -4.71
C VAL A 30 1.34 -17.10 -5.40
N GLU A 31 1.97 -18.02 -4.67
CA GLU A 31 2.89 -19.03 -5.23
C GLU A 31 2.26 -20.03 -6.25
N ASN A 32 0.93 -20.19 -6.26
CA ASN A 32 0.23 -21.20 -7.07
C ASN A 32 -0.42 -20.67 -8.37
N GLY A 33 -0.16 -19.43 -8.80
CA GLY A 33 -0.87 -18.80 -9.93
C GLY A 33 0.03 -18.28 -11.05
N LEU A 34 0.18 -19.08 -12.10
CA LEU A 34 0.82 -18.77 -13.38
C LEU A 34 0.32 -17.49 -14.07
N ASN A 35 1.28 -16.71 -14.58
CA ASN A 35 1.39 -16.15 -15.94
C ASN A 35 0.10 -15.97 -16.77
N GLU A 36 -0.73 -15.01 -16.41
CA GLU A 36 -1.46 -14.27 -17.44
C GLU A 36 -1.03 -12.80 -17.33
N ASP A 37 -0.59 -12.23 -18.46
CA ASP A 37 -0.13 -10.84 -18.60
C ASP A 37 -1.33 -9.86 -18.56
N ILE A 38 -2.22 -10.07 -17.60
CA ILE A 38 -3.44 -9.29 -17.38
C ILE A 38 -3.00 -7.98 -16.75
N GLY A 39 -3.23 -6.88 -17.47
CA GLY A 39 -3.05 -5.54 -16.93
C GLY A 39 -4.00 -5.25 -15.77
N LEU A 40 -3.90 -4.05 -15.20
CA LEU A 40 -4.81 -3.63 -14.14
C LEU A 40 -6.27 -3.64 -14.62
N THR A 41 -7.11 -4.39 -13.92
CA THR A 41 -8.56 -4.32 -14.07
C THR A 41 -9.09 -2.95 -13.60
N LYS A 42 -10.29 -2.55 -14.04
CA LYS A 42 -10.87 -1.26 -13.65
C LYS A 42 -11.01 -1.12 -12.12
N SER A 43 -11.39 -2.19 -11.44
CA SER A 43 -11.54 -2.21 -9.98
C SER A 43 -10.19 -2.05 -9.26
N GLU A 44 -9.13 -2.73 -9.72
CA GLU A 44 -7.78 -2.59 -9.13
C GLU A 44 -7.24 -1.17 -9.32
N LYS A 45 -7.50 -0.52 -10.45
CA LYS A 45 -7.11 0.89 -10.65
C LYS A 45 -7.75 1.81 -9.62
N ILE A 46 -9.05 1.65 -9.35
CA ILE A 46 -9.76 2.46 -8.36
C ILE A 46 -9.18 2.22 -6.97
N GLN A 47 -8.91 0.95 -6.61
CA GLN A 47 -8.29 0.62 -5.32
C GLN A 47 -6.91 1.27 -5.17
N ILE A 48 -6.05 1.17 -6.19
CA ILE A 48 -4.72 1.80 -6.18
C ILE A 48 -4.84 3.31 -6.02
N ILE A 49 -5.74 3.96 -6.76
CA ILE A 49 -5.95 5.41 -6.65
C ILE A 49 -6.36 5.79 -5.23
N ILE A 50 -7.33 5.09 -4.63
CA ILE A 50 -7.78 5.38 -3.26
C ILE A 50 -6.63 5.19 -2.27
N THR A 51 -5.88 4.10 -2.36
CA THR A 51 -4.73 3.87 -1.47
C THR A 51 -3.60 4.88 -1.69
N CYS A 52 -3.36 5.30 -2.94
CA CYS A 52 -2.36 6.29 -3.26
C CYS A 52 -2.70 7.66 -2.69
N VAL A 53 -3.98 8.07 -2.70
CA VAL A 53 -4.42 9.34 -2.09
C VAL A 53 -4.21 9.35 -0.56
N LEU A 54 -4.25 8.18 0.08
CA LEU A 54 -3.98 8.06 1.51
C LEU A 54 -2.47 8.10 1.80
N ASN A 55 -1.68 7.36 1.02
CA ASN A 55 -0.22 7.39 1.08
C ASN A 55 0.40 6.79 -0.19
N PRO A 56 0.92 7.59 -1.12
CA PRO A 56 1.40 7.09 -2.40
C PRO A 56 2.73 6.32 -2.27
N LEU A 57 3.54 6.61 -1.26
CA LEU A 57 4.82 5.93 -1.01
C LEU A 57 4.61 4.50 -0.50
N ILE A 58 3.76 4.33 0.51
CA ILE A 58 3.43 3.02 1.06
C ILE A 58 2.71 2.19 0.00
N THR A 59 1.79 2.82 -0.74
CA THR A 59 1.03 2.16 -1.80
C THR A 59 1.93 1.66 -2.92
N GLY A 60 2.85 2.50 -3.40
CA GLY A 60 3.83 2.11 -4.41
C GLY A 60 4.71 0.96 -3.95
N ALA A 61 5.25 1.03 -2.72
CA ALA A 61 6.09 -0.03 -2.16
C ALA A 61 5.32 -1.35 -1.98
N PHE A 62 4.09 -1.29 -1.49
CA PHE A 62 3.24 -2.46 -1.25
C PHE A 62 2.89 -3.17 -2.56
N TYR A 63 2.32 -2.46 -3.54
CA TYR A 63 1.94 -3.06 -4.81
C TYR A 63 3.15 -3.50 -5.64
N PHE A 64 4.27 -2.77 -5.55
CA PHE A 64 5.52 -3.23 -6.15
C PHE A 64 5.97 -4.56 -5.52
N TYR A 65 6.05 -4.66 -4.20
CA TYR A 65 6.52 -5.90 -3.56
C TYR A 65 5.57 -7.08 -3.78
N CYS A 66 4.26 -6.86 -3.64
CA CYS A 66 3.26 -7.91 -3.80
C CYS A 66 3.13 -8.40 -5.25
N TRP A 67 3.31 -7.54 -6.24
CA TRP A 67 3.09 -7.90 -7.65
C TRP A 67 4.35 -8.06 -8.49
N LYS A 68 5.52 -7.57 -8.07
CA LYS A 68 6.76 -7.63 -8.87
C LYS A 68 7.12 -9.03 -9.34
N ASN A 69 6.93 -10.03 -8.48
CA ASN A 69 7.31 -11.41 -8.77
C ASN A 69 6.21 -12.21 -9.48
N GLN A 70 4.99 -11.66 -9.59
CA GLN A 70 3.78 -12.39 -9.99
C GLN A 70 3.12 -11.81 -11.23
N PHE A 71 2.98 -10.49 -11.21
CA PHE A 71 2.30 -9.67 -12.20
C PHE A 71 3.18 -8.46 -12.49
N PRO A 72 4.35 -8.66 -13.13
CA PRO A 72 5.34 -7.60 -13.33
C PRO A 72 4.72 -6.39 -14.04
N LYS A 73 3.81 -6.62 -14.99
CA LYS A 73 3.07 -5.56 -15.68
C LYS A 73 2.11 -4.79 -14.77
N LYS A 74 1.38 -5.45 -13.87
CA LYS A 74 0.55 -4.78 -12.86
C LYS A 74 1.40 -3.96 -11.89
N SER A 75 2.54 -4.51 -11.43
CA SER A 75 3.46 -3.77 -10.56
C SER A 75 4.01 -2.52 -11.24
N SER A 76 4.38 -2.62 -12.52
CA SER A 76 4.90 -1.48 -13.28
C SER A 76 3.82 -0.40 -13.45
N GLN A 77 2.58 -0.80 -13.78
CA GLN A 77 1.48 0.14 -13.91
C GLN A 77 1.12 0.79 -12.56
N ALA A 78 1.04 0.01 -11.48
CA ALA A 78 0.75 0.51 -10.14
C ALA A 78 1.82 1.51 -9.66
N ASN A 79 3.09 1.24 -9.95
CA ASN A 79 4.19 2.14 -9.62
C ASN A 79 4.08 3.47 -10.39
N ILE A 80 3.73 3.43 -11.69
CA ILE A 80 3.48 4.64 -12.49
C ILE A 80 2.34 5.47 -11.86
N TYR A 81 1.22 4.83 -11.50
CA TYR A 81 0.11 5.52 -10.83
C TYR A 81 0.54 6.13 -9.49
N SER A 82 1.32 5.40 -8.69
CA SER A 82 1.80 5.86 -7.38
C SER A 82 2.69 7.08 -7.50
N TRP A 83 3.66 7.07 -8.42
CA TRP A 83 4.52 8.24 -8.68
C TRP A 83 3.74 9.43 -9.25
N THR A 84 2.80 9.17 -10.16
CA THR A 84 1.96 10.24 -10.73
C THR A 84 1.16 10.95 -9.64
N ILE A 85 0.55 10.19 -8.73
CA ILE A 85 -0.23 10.74 -7.62
C ILE A 85 0.68 11.44 -6.60
N ALA A 86 1.84 10.85 -6.25
CA ALA A 86 2.81 11.49 -5.37
C ALA A 86 3.27 12.85 -5.90
N ILE A 87 3.57 12.94 -7.20
CA ILE A 87 3.97 14.20 -7.84
C ILE A 87 2.82 15.20 -7.85
N ALA A 88 1.58 14.74 -8.10
CA ALA A 88 0.40 15.60 -8.07
C ALA A 88 0.14 16.16 -6.66
N GLU A 89 0.24 15.33 -5.62
CA GLU A 89 0.11 15.75 -4.22
C GLU A 89 1.21 16.73 -3.81
N LEU A 90 2.46 16.45 -4.19
CA LEU A 90 3.58 17.34 -3.92
C LEU A 90 3.39 18.70 -4.62
N SER A 91 2.95 18.68 -5.87
CA SER A 91 2.69 19.91 -6.64
C SER A 91 1.57 20.74 -6.02
N LEU A 92 0.48 20.08 -5.61
CA LEU A 92 -0.63 20.73 -4.92
C LEU A 92 -0.19 21.33 -3.57
N ALA A 93 0.59 20.59 -2.80
CA ALA A 93 1.15 21.05 -1.54
C ALA A 93 2.01 22.31 -1.70
N ILE A 94 2.86 22.36 -2.74
CA ILE A 94 3.67 23.55 -3.06
C ILE A 94 2.79 24.75 -3.41
N VAL A 95 1.78 24.57 -4.26
CA VAL A 95 0.86 25.65 -4.64
C VAL A 95 0.09 26.18 -3.43
N LEU A 96 -0.43 25.29 -2.58
CA LEU A 96 -1.15 25.69 -1.36
C LEU A 96 -0.26 26.44 -0.36
N ASN A 97 1.04 26.09 -0.30
CA ASN A 97 2.02 26.83 0.48
C ASN A 97 2.27 28.23 -0.10
N GLN A 98 2.46 28.34 -1.42
CA GLN A 98 2.62 29.64 -2.09
C GLN A 98 1.40 30.56 -1.93
N LEU A 99 0.19 30.00 -1.85
CA LEU A 99 -1.05 30.73 -1.59
C LEU A 99 -1.24 31.10 -0.11
N GLY A 100 -0.34 30.68 0.79
CA GLY A 100 -0.42 30.94 2.23
C GLY A 100 -1.54 30.19 2.94
N ILE A 101 -2.13 29.17 2.31
CA ILE A 101 -3.22 28.37 2.88
C ILE A 101 -2.66 27.33 3.86
N VAL A 102 -1.50 26.75 3.55
CA VAL A 102 -0.84 25.74 4.37
C VAL A 102 0.65 26.05 4.48
N ASN A 103 1.16 26.31 5.68
CA ASN A 103 2.60 26.42 5.92
C ASN A 103 3.19 25.02 6.08
N ILE A 104 3.95 24.57 5.08
CA ILE A 104 4.64 23.27 5.06
C ILE A 104 6.13 23.43 5.48
N LEU A 105 6.45 24.49 6.23
CA LEU A 105 7.77 24.74 6.83
C LEU A 105 7.62 25.09 8.30
#